data_AF-A0A1Q7EHZ6-F1
#
_entry.id   AF-A0A1Q7EHZ6-F1
#
_cell.length_a   1.000
_cell.length_b   1.000
_cell.length_c   1.000
_cell.angle_alpha   90.00
_cell.angle_beta   90.00
_cell.angle_gamma   90.00
#
_symmetry.space_group_name_H-M   'P 1'
#
loop_
_entity.id
_entity.type
_entity.pdbx_description
1 polymer ?
#
loop_
_entity_poly.entity_id
_entity_poly.type
_entity_poly.pdbx_seq_one_letter_code
_entity_poly.pdbx_strand_id
1 'polypeptide(L)'
;MTAVGGTTVFESVQGVYFKEAAWGGPIGETGSGGGASQFYPIPDYQKAVGEAAGHSFRQVPDVAADADPNSGFAIVFGGQDGQAGGTSAAAPFWAATIALIDQDLKRKGMRETGFANPAIYWMGTNASKLPANPFHDVKVGNNLGFDAVPGWDFATGWGSMDGAALDAAWILYIKGGGA
;
A
#
# COMPACT_ATOMS: atom_id res chain seq x y z
N MET A 1 3.87 11.18 6.35
CA MET A 1 3.78 9.76 6.76
C MET A 1 3.20 8.95 5.61
N THR A 2 3.61 7.69 5.49
CA THR A 2 2.97 6.72 4.61
C THR A 2 1.71 6.20 5.30
N ALA A 3 0.54 6.43 4.72
CA ALA A 3 -0.72 5.86 5.20
C ALA A 3 -0.95 4.51 4.53
N VAL A 4 -1.26 3.49 5.33
CA VAL A 4 -1.46 2.11 4.87
C VAL A 4 -2.93 1.74 5.04
N GLY A 5 -3.61 1.51 3.92
CA GLY A 5 -4.97 1.01 3.85
C GLY A 5 -5.04 -0.51 3.95
N GLY A 6 -6.21 -1.06 3.67
CA GLY A 6 -6.52 -2.47 3.86
C GLY A 6 -7.08 -3.15 2.62
N THR A 7 -6.60 -4.36 2.37
CA THR A 7 -7.13 -5.30 1.37
C THR A 7 -7.68 -6.55 2.03
N THR A 8 -8.49 -7.30 1.29
CA THR A 8 -8.75 -8.72 1.50
C THR A 8 -7.89 -9.48 0.50
N VAL A 9 -6.97 -10.32 0.98
CA VAL A 9 -6.09 -11.13 0.13
C VAL A 9 -6.70 -12.48 -0.21
N PHE A 10 -6.57 -12.89 -1.47
CA PHE A 10 -6.91 -14.23 -1.94
C PHE A 10 -5.63 -14.94 -2.39
N GLU A 11 -5.37 -16.09 -1.81
CA GLU A 11 -4.22 -16.94 -2.13
C GLU A 11 -4.67 -18.29 -2.67
N SER A 12 -3.78 -18.95 -3.40
CA SER A 12 -3.92 -20.38 -3.71
C SER A 12 -3.76 -21.24 -2.45
N VAL A 13 -4.13 -22.52 -2.54
CA VAL A 13 -3.93 -23.49 -1.44
C VAL A 13 -2.45 -23.71 -1.07
N GLN A 14 -1.52 -23.27 -1.93
CA GLN A 14 -0.08 -23.29 -1.69
C GLN A 14 0.47 -21.99 -1.10
N GLY A 15 -0.39 -21.02 -0.74
CA GLY A 15 0.03 -19.71 -0.21
C GLY A 15 0.64 -18.79 -1.26
N VAL A 16 0.37 -19.04 -2.55
CA VAL A 16 0.79 -18.14 -3.63
C VAL A 16 -0.29 -17.08 -3.82
N TYR A 17 0.13 -15.81 -3.83
CA TYR A 17 -0.71 -14.66 -4.15
C TYR A 17 -1.52 -14.91 -5.44
N PHE A 18 -2.82 -14.60 -5.40
CA PHE A 18 -3.68 -14.65 -6.58
C PHE A 18 -4.25 -13.28 -6.95
N LYS A 19 -4.97 -12.64 -6.02
CA LYS A 19 -5.55 -11.30 -6.21
C LYS A 19 -5.96 -10.70 -4.88
N GLU A 20 -6.39 -9.44 -4.93
CA GLU A 20 -6.94 -8.70 -3.80
C GLU A 20 -8.24 -7.99 -4.15
N ALA A 21 -9.02 -7.68 -3.11
CA ALA A 21 -10.13 -6.73 -3.15
C ALA A 21 -9.93 -5.67 -2.05
N ALA A 22 -10.51 -4.49 -2.22
CA ALA A 22 -10.56 -3.52 -1.12
C ALA A 22 -11.36 -4.07 0.06
N TRP A 23 -10.84 -3.88 1.27
CA TRP A 23 -11.49 -4.36 2.48
C TRP A 23 -12.67 -3.47 2.87
N GLY A 24 -13.89 -4.00 2.73
CA GLY A 24 -15.14 -3.37 3.15
C GLY A 24 -16.18 -4.39 3.58
N GLY A 25 -16.64 -4.30 4.82
CA GLY A 25 -17.61 -5.18 5.47
C GLY A 25 -18.88 -4.40 5.83
N PRO A 26 -19.89 -4.32 4.94
CA PRO A 26 -21.04 -3.42 5.13
C PRO A 26 -21.92 -3.78 6.33
N ILE A 27 -21.98 -5.06 6.73
CA ILE A 27 -22.78 -5.49 7.89
C ILE A 27 -22.12 -5.08 9.21
N GLY A 28 -20.79 -5.20 9.28
CA GLY A 28 -20.02 -4.85 10.48
C GLY A 28 -19.56 -3.39 10.51
N GLU A 29 -19.84 -2.63 9.45
CA GLU A 29 -19.31 -1.28 9.20
C GLU A 29 -17.78 -1.21 9.40
N THR A 30 -17.09 -2.30 9.02
CA THR A 30 -15.63 -2.40 9.08
C THR A 30 -15.05 -2.23 7.70
N GLY A 31 -13.81 -1.74 7.61
CA GLY A 31 -13.13 -1.61 6.33
C GLY A 31 -11.87 -0.76 6.41
N SER A 32 -11.23 -0.62 5.26
CA SER A 32 -10.10 0.27 5.05
C SER A 32 -10.51 1.72 5.32
N GLY A 33 -9.62 2.51 5.93
CA GLY A 33 -9.79 3.97 5.96
C GLY A 33 -9.33 4.59 4.65
N GLY A 34 -10.00 5.65 4.19
CA GLY A 34 -9.66 6.29 2.92
C GLY A 34 -10.46 7.55 2.62
N GLY A 35 -9.89 8.46 1.84
CA GLY A 35 -10.52 9.74 1.48
C GLY A 35 -9.55 10.92 1.36
N ALA A 36 -10.09 12.10 1.07
CA ALA A 36 -9.33 13.35 1.05
C ALA A 36 -9.32 14.02 2.43
N SER A 37 -8.17 14.58 2.81
CA SER A 37 -8.06 15.41 4.01
C SER A 37 -8.90 16.69 3.89
N GLN A 38 -9.38 17.20 5.02
CA GLN A 38 -10.03 18.52 5.09
C GLN A 38 -9.06 19.65 5.49
N PHE A 39 -7.81 19.32 5.83
CA PHE A 39 -6.87 20.26 6.46
C PHE A 39 -5.54 20.37 5.71
N TYR A 40 -5.00 19.24 5.24
CA TYR A 40 -3.67 19.22 4.65
C TYR A 40 -3.75 19.38 3.13
N PRO A 41 -3.17 20.45 2.54
CA PRO A 41 -3.16 20.62 1.10
C PRO A 41 -2.43 19.45 0.43
N ILE A 42 -2.75 19.22 -0.84
CA ILE A 42 -2.13 18.14 -1.60
C ILE A 42 -0.61 18.33 -1.68
N PRO A 43 0.19 17.34 -1.28
CA PRO A 43 1.64 17.43 -1.43
C PRO A 43 2.04 17.25 -2.90
N ASP A 44 3.19 17.81 -3.28
CA ASP A 44 3.65 17.82 -4.68
C ASP A 44 3.73 16.42 -5.31
N TYR A 45 4.19 15.42 -4.53
CA TYR A 45 4.28 14.04 -5.01
C TYR A 45 2.92 13.40 -5.31
N GLN A 46 1.80 13.93 -4.79
CA GLN A 46 0.45 13.44 -5.05
C GLN A 46 -0.27 14.17 -6.18
N LYS A 47 0.27 15.26 -6.73
CA LYS A 47 -0.46 16.10 -7.71
C LYS A 47 -1.02 15.30 -8.89
N ALA A 48 -0.23 14.37 -9.43
CA ALA A 48 -0.64 13.54 -10.56
C ALA A 48 -1.87 12.68 -10.28
N VAL A 49 -2.01 12.13 -9.07
CA VAL A 49 -3.19 11.34 -8.68
C VAL A 49 -4.33 12.25 -8.22
N GLY A 50 -4.02 13.39 -7.60
CA GLY A 50 -5.06 14.23 -7.03
C GLY A 50 -5.82 15.07 -8.04
N GLU A 51 -5.20 15.43 -9.15
CA GLU A 51 -5.89 15.97 -10.32
C GLU A 51 -6.90 14.97 -10.87
N ALA A 52 -6.54 13.68 -10.96
CA ALA A 52 -7.43 12.63 -11.46
C ALA A 52 -8.63 12.38 -10.52
N ALA A 53 -8.42 12.49 -9.21
CA ALA A 53 -9.49 12.35 -8.21
C ALA A 53 -10.32 13.63 -8.00
N GLY A 54 -9.92 14.78 -8.56
CA GLY A 54 -10.65 16.05 -8.42
C GLY A 54 -10.56 16.70 -7.03
N HIS A 55 -9.48 16.44 -6.27
CA HIS A 55 -9.30 17.00 -4.91
C HIS A 55 -7.95 17.71 -4.74
N SER A 56 -7.96 18.81 -3.98
CA SER A 56 -6.79 19.66 -3.72
C SER A 56 -6.11 19.42 -2.36
N PHE A 57 -6.45 18.33 -1.67
CA PHE A 57 -5.96 17.99 -0.33
C PHE A 57 -5.29 16.60 -0.31
N ARG A 58 -4.47 16.33 0.72
CA ARG A 58 -3.77 15.05 0.92
C ARG A 58 -4.77 13.90 0.88
N GLN A 59 -4.51 12.92 0.04
CA GLN A 59 -5.42 11.80 -0.21
C GLN A 59 -4.90 10.53 0.44
N VAL A 60 -5.70 9.81 1.21
CA VAL A 60 -5.32 8.54 1.89
C VAL A 60 -6.12 7.36 1.32
N PRO A 61 -5.56 6.14 1.35
CA PRO A 61 -4.20 5.80 1.80
C PRO A 61 -3.14 6.01 0.70
N ASP A 62 -1.85 5.83 1.01
CA ASP A 62 -0.79 5.87 -0.01
C ASP A 62 -0.64 4.51 -0.71
N VAL A 63 -0.81 3.44 0.07
CA VAL A 63 -0.65 2.02 -0.29
C VAL A 63 -1.60 1.20 0.59
N ALA A 64 -1.69 -0.09 0.36
CA ALA A 64 -2.45 -1.00 1.22
C ALA A 64 -1.68 -2.30 1.50
N ALA A 65 -2.22 -3.11 2.40
CA ALA A 65 -1.78 -4.47 2.68
C ALA A 65 -2.97 -5.25 3.28
N ASP A 66 -2.82 -6.57 3.46
CA ASP A 66 -3.88 -7.38 4.04
C ASP A 66 -4.35 -6.81 5.39
N ALA A 67 -5.66 -6.69 5.52
CA ALA A 67 -6.30 -6.10 6.67
C ALA A 67 -7.65 -6.74 6.98
N ASP A 68 -8.24 -7.52 6.09
CA ASP A 68 -9.50 -8.18 6.40
C ASP A 68 -9.25 -9.31 7.43
N PRO A 69 -9.89 -9.30 8.61
CA PRO A 69 -9.74 -10.39 9.56
C PRO A 69 -10.09 -11.77 8.99
N ASN A 70 -10.84 -11.86 7.87
CA ASN A 70 -11.12 -13.13 7.20
C ASN A 70 -9.93 -13.72 6.43
N SER A 71 -9.03 -12.88 5.91
CA SER A 71 -7.73 -13.27 5.30
C SER A 71 -6.54 -13.05 6.23
N GLY A 72 -6.81 -12.48 7.42
CA GLY A 72 -5.80 -11.91 8.31
C GLY A 72 -4.75 -12.85 8.88
N PHE A 73 -3.84 -12.25 9.63
CA PHE A 73 -2.63 -12.86 10.15
C PHE A 73 -2.92 -13.77 11.33
N ALA A 74 -2.28 -14.93 11.35
CA ALA A 74 -2.18 -15.77 12.55
C ALA A 74 -1.36 -15.04 13.62
N ILE A 75 -1.90 -14.93 14.83
CA ILE A 75 -1.28 -14.25 15.96
C ILE A 75 -1.38 -15.10 17.24
N VAL A 76 -0.56 -14.76 18.24
CA VAL A 76 -0.71 -15.25 19.61
C VAL A 76 -1.02 -14.06 20.51
N PHE A 77 -2.18 -14.07 21.16
CA PHE A 77 -2.61 -13.00 22.07
C PHE A 77 -2.98 -13.57 23.43
N GLY A 78 -2.34 -13.08 24.50
CA GLY A 78 -2.54 -13.62 25.85
C GLY A 78 -2.15 -15.11 25.99
N GLY A 79 -1.24 -15.59 25.13
CA GLY A 79 -0.83 -17.01 25.10
C GLY A 79 -1.81 -17.94 24.38
N GLN A 80 -2.79 -17.40 23.65
CA GLN A 80 -3.73 -18.17 22.84
C GLN A 80 -3.56 -17.86 21.36
N ASP A 81 -3.65 -18.88 20.51
CA ASP A 81 -3.66 -18.73 19.07
C ASP A 81 -4.95 -18.00 18.63
N GLY A 82 -4.81 -17.12 17.65
CA GLY A 82 -5.92 -16.36 17.08
C GLY A 82 -5.59 -15.81 15.70
N GLN A 83 -6.50 -15.02 15.16
CA GLN A 83 -6.37 -14.36 13.88
C GLN A 83 -6.73 -12.88 14.03
N ALA A 84 -5.94 -12.01 13.41
CA ALA A 84 -6.15 -10.57 13.46
C ALA A 84 -6.00 -9.93 12.08
N GLY A 85 -6.74 -8.85 11.88
CA GLY A 85 -6.61 -7.97 10.73
C GLY A 85 -6.59 -6.51 11.18
N GLY A 86 -7.31 -5.67 10.45
CA GLY A 86 -7.27 -4.23 10.55
C GLY A 86 -6.08 -3.64 9.80
N THR A 87 -6.19 -2.35 9.45
CA THR A 87 -5.04 -1.57 8.99
C THR A 87 -3.93 -1.49 10.04
N SER A 88 -4.26 -1.77 11.31
CA SER A 88 -3.32 -2.03 12.40
C SER A 88 -2.36 -3.19 12.13
N ALA A 89 -2.77 -4.21 11.37
CA ALA A 89 -1.90 -5.31 10.93
C ALA A 89 -1.22 -4.99 9.58
N ALA A 90 -1.92 -4.30 8.67
CA ALA A 90 -1.37 -3.85 7.40
C ALA A 90 -0.14 -2.93 7.57
N ALA A 91 -0.21 -1.97 8.50
CA ALA A 91 0.86 -1.00 8.75
C ALA A 91 2.21 -1.63 9.16
N PRO A 92 2.29 -2.52 10.18
CA PRO A 92 3.55 -3.19 10.53
C PRO A 92 3.99 -4.19 9.47
N PHE A 93 3.07 -4.83 8.73
CA PHE A 93 3.46 -5.68 7.59
C PHE A 93 4.17 -4.87 6.52
N TRP A 94 3.64 -3.68 6.18
CA TRP A 94 4.29 -2.80 5.22
C TRP A 94 5.65 -2.28 5.72
N ALA A 95 5.72 -1.87 6.99
CA ALA A 95 6.96 -1.43 7.61
C ALA A 95 8.04 -2.51 7.60
N ALA A 96 7.67 -3.78 7.80
CA ALA A 96 8.61 -4.89 7.74
C ALA A 96 9.20 -5.08 6.32
N THR A 97 8.38 -4.93 5.27
CA THR A 97 8.89 -4.97 3.88
C THR A 97 9.86 -3.82 3.61
N ILE A 98 9.54 -2.60 4.04
CA ILE A 98 10.47 -1.45 3.89
C ILE A 98 11.77 -1.70 4.65
N ALA A 99 11.72 -2.29 5.85
CA ALA A 99 12.93 -2.63 6.60
C ALA A 99 13.81 -3.67 5.88
N LEU A 100 13.22 -4.62 5.17
CA LEU A 100 13.97 -5.58 4.33
C LEU A 100 14.62 -4.89 3.12
N ILE A 101 13.93 -3.92 2.52
CA ILE A 101 14.48 -3.09 1.44
C ILE A 101 15.63 -2.22 1.95
N ASP A 102 15.48 -1.57 3.09
CA ASP A 102 16.56 -0.81 3.73
C ASP A 102 17.79 -1.69 3.99
N GLN A 103 17.57 -2.94 4.42
CA GLN A 103 18.64 -3.91 4.59
C GLN A 103 19.38 -4.19 3.28
N ASP A 104 18.66 -4.32 2.16
CA ASP A 104 19.26 -4.56 0.84
C ASP A 104 20.00 -3.33 0.29
N LEU A 105 19.37 -2.16 0.35
CA LEU A 105 19.97 -0.89 -0.04
C LEU A 105 21.28 -0.65 0.70
N LYS A 106 21.30 -0.91 2.01
CA LYS A 106 22.52 -0.80 2.83
C LYS A 106 23.62 -1.77 2.38
N ARG A 107 23.28 -3.02 2.05
CA ARG A 107 24.25 -3.99 1.49
C ARG A 107 24.84 -3.51 0.17
N LYS A 108 24.08 -2.74 -0.62
CA LYS A 108 24.52 -2.14 -1.88
C LYS A 108 25.23 -0.79 -1.71
N GLY A 109 25.45 -0.33 -0.48
CA GLY A 109 26.07 0.97 -0.21
C GLY A 109 25.19 2.16 -0.60
N MET A 110 23.88 1.97 -0.65
CA MET A 110 22.90 3.00 -0.99
C MET A 110 22.27 3.56 0.30
N ARG A 111 21.64 4.73 0.20
CA ARG A 111 20.87 5.31 1.30
C ARG A 111 19.59 4.51 1.56
N GLU A 112 19.12 4.55 2.80
CA GLU A 112 17.82 4.02 3.21
C GLU A 112 16.65 4.81 2.57
N THR A 113 15.48 4.19 2.61
CA THR A 113 14.23 4.67 2.02
C THR A 113 13.79 6.02 2.57
N GLY A 114 13.93 6.25 3.88
CA GLY A 114 13.62 7.52 4.54
C GLY A 114 12.15 7.93 4.38
N PHE A 115 11.90 9.17 3.95
CA PHE A 115 10.53 9.60 3.64
C PHE A 115 10.06 8.97 2.32
N ALA A 116 9.31 7.87 2.45
CA ALA A 116 8.95 6.98 1.35
C ALA A 116 7.99 7.55 0.29
N ASN A 117 7.10 8.49 0.64
CA ASN A 117 5.99 8.87 -0.25
C ASN A 117 6.44 9.37 -1.64
N PRO A 118 7.42 10.29 -1.78
CA PRO A 118 7.89 10.71 -3.10
C PRO A 118 8.30 9.55 -4.02
N ALA A 119 9.00 8.56 -3.45
CA ALA A 119 9.41 7.35 -4.17
C ALA A 119 8.20 6.50 -4.56
N ILE A 120 7.27 6.24 -3.64
CA ILE A 120 6.05 5.45 -3.88
C ILE A 120 5.23 6.05 -5.03
N TYR A 121 4.98 7.37 -5.01
CA TYR A 121 4.19 8.02 -6.06
C TYR A 121 4.95 8.09 -7.39
N TRP A 122 6.26 8.28 -7.38
CA TRP A 122 7.07 8.16 -8.59
C TRP A 122 6.97 6.75 -9.19
N MET A 123 7.02 5.72 -8.37
CA MET A 123 6.91 4.32 -8.80
C MET A 123 5.54 4.01 -9.40
N GLY A 124 4.45 4.38 -8.71
CA GLY A 124 3.09 4.14 -9.19
C GLY A 124 2.82 4.87 -10.52
N THR A 125 3.21 6.13 -10.62
CA THR A 125 3.04 6.92 -11.86
C THR A 125 3.93 6.45 -13.02
N ASN A 126 5.02 5.74 -12.74
CA ASN A 126 5.96 5.23 -13.75
C ASN A 126 5.97 3.70 -13.85
N ALA A 127 4.94 2.99 -13.35
CA ALA A 127 4.92 1.53 -13.30
C ALA A 127 5.20 0.86 -14.66
N SER A 128 4.74 1.46 -15.77
CA SER A 128 5.00 0.99 -17.14
C SER A 128 6.46 1.08 -17.60
N LYS A 129 7.30 1.86 -16.91
CA LYS A 129 8.73 2.03 -17.19
C LYS A 129 9.60 1.21 -16.23
N LEU A 130 9.00 0.56 -15.24
CA LEU A 130 9.72 -0.29 -14.30
C LEU A 130 9.83 -1.72 -14.85
N PRO A 131 10.88 -2.47 -14.49
CA PRO A 131 11.07 -3.85 -14.96
C PRO A 131 9.93 -4.80 -14.53
N ALA A 132 9.32 -4.50 -13.39
CA ALA A 132 8.16 -5.19 -12.84
C ALA A 132 7.29 -4.17 -12.09
N ASN A 133 6.00 -4.45 -11.95
CA ASN A 133 5.10 -3.56 -11.23
C ASN A 133 5.35 -3.70 -9.72
N PRO A 134 5.74 -2.62 -9.01
CA PRO A 134 6.00 -2.69 -7.57
C PRO A 134 4.73 -2.83 -6.72
N PHE A 135 3.56 -2.58 -7.32
CA PHE A 135 2.29 -2.67 -6.62
C PHE A 135 1.31 -3.63 -7.29
N HIS A 136 0.56 -4.35 -6.46
CA HIS A 136 -0.63 -5.06 -6.88
C HIS A 136 -1.82 -4.11 -6.84
N ASP A 137 -2.18 -3.58 -8.02
CA ASP A 137 -3.28 -2.64 -8.24
C ASP A 137 -4.64 -3.32 -7.98
N VAL A 138 -5.34 -2.88 -6.94
CA VAL A 138 -6.62 -3.43 -6.46
C VAL A 138 -7.77 -2.70 -7.15
N LYS A 139 -8.60 -3.44 -7.88
CA LYS A 139 -9.59 -2.85 -8.81
C LYS A 139 -11.04 -3.18 -8.50
N VAL A 140 -11.26 -3.88 -7.39
CA VAL A 140 -12.57 -4.42 -7.02
C VAL A 140 -12.80 -4.31 -5.53
N GLY A 141 -14.07 -4.21 -5.15
CA GLY A 141 -14.46 -3.94 -3.76
C GLY A 141 -14.50 -2.43 -3.47
N ASN A 142 -14.77 -2.10 -2.22
CA ASN A 142 -14.82 -0.73 -1.73
C ASN A 142 -14.46 -0.68 -0.25
N ASN A 143 -14.28 0.52 0.27
CA ASN A 143 -14.08 0.77 1.70
C ASN A 143 -15.34 1.35 2.38
N LEU A 144 -16.53 1.03 1.87
CA LEU A 144 -17.83 1.60 2.24
C LEU A 144 -18.08 3.07 1.83
N GLY A 145 -17.04 3.82 1.46
CA GLY A 145 -17.16 5.20 0.97
C GLY A 145 -16.74 5.39 -0.49
N PHE A 146 -15.74 4.63 -0.92
CA PHE A 146 -15.11 4.72 -2.24
C PHE A 146 -14.85 3.35 -2.82
N ASP A 147 -15.15 3.19 -4.11
CA ASP A 147 -14.84 2.00 -4.87
C ASP A 147 -13.35 1.93 -5.23
N ALA A 148 -12.80 0.72 -5.26
CA ALA A 148 -11.49 0.46 -5.82
C ALA A 148 -11.54 0.52 -7.35
N VAL A 149 -10.55 1.15 -7.97
CA VAL A 149 -10.50 1.41 -9.43
C VAL A 149 -9.08 1.27 -9.96
N PRO A 150 -8.86 1.08 -11.26
CA PRO A 150 -7.52 0.98 -11.81
C PRO A 150 -6.62 2.18 -11.47
N GLY A 151 -5.45 1.89 -10.90
CA GLY A 151 -4.46 2.90 -10.54
C GLY A 151 -4.50 3.25 -9.06
N TRP A 152 -4.27 4.52 -8.74
CA TRP A 152 -4.41 5.00 -7.36
C TRP A 152 -5.89 5.25 -7.04
N ASP A 153 -6.37 4.76 -5.90
CA ASP A 153 -7.73 5.03 -5.43
C ASP A 153 -7.83 5.31 -3.91
N PHE A 154 -9.00 5.79 -3.48
CA PHE A 154 -9.25 6.09 -2.07
C PHE A 154 -9.41 4.85 -1.19
N ALA A 155 -9.67 3.67 -1.75
CA ALA A 155 -9.89 2.46 -0.97
C ALA A 155 -8.56 1.82 -0.54
N THR A 156 -7.57 1.84 -1.43
CA THR A 156 -6.32 1.06 -1.33
C THR A 156 -5.06 1.81 -1.77
N GLY A 157 -5.16 3.06 -2.22
CA GLY A 157 -4.01 3.83 -2.69
C GLY A 157 -3.45 3.20 -3.96
N TRP A 158 -2.12 3.02 -4.04
CA TRP A 158 -1.50 2.27 -5.16
C TRP A 158 -1.71 0.75 -5.09
N GLY A 159 -2.36 0.24 -4.03
CA GLY A 159 -2.52 -1.18 -3.76
C GLY A 159 -1.43 -1.75 -2.87
N SER A 160 -1.36 -3.08 -2.83
CA SER A 160 -0.38 -3.80 -2.01
C SER A 160 0.96 -3.98 -2.71
N MET A 161 1.93 -4.59 -2.05
CA MET A 161 3.30 -4.65 -2.52
C MET A 161 3.69 -5.97 -3.17
N ASP A 162 4.39 -5.87 -4.29
CA ASP A 162 5.33 -6.90 -4.68
C ASP A 162 6.70 -6.54 -4.10
N GLY A 163 7.12 -7.23 -3.04
CA GLY A 163 8.32 -6.87 -2.30
C GLY A 163 9.61 -6.86 -3.14
N ALA A 164 9.74 -7.78 -4.10
CA ALA A 164 10.94 -7.85 -4.94
C ALA A 164 10.93 -6.78 -6.03
N ALA A 165 9.78 -6.54 -6.66
CA ALA A 165 9.62 -5.47 -7.64
C ALA A 165 9.77 -4.09 -6.99
N LEU A 166 9.29 -3.91 -5.76
CA LEU A 166 9.44 -2.68 -5.00
C LEU A 166 10.90 -2.38 -4.66
N ASP A 167 11.66 -3.37 -4.19
CA ASP A 167 13.10 -3.23 -3.95
C ASP A 167 13.85 -2.78 -5.23
N ALA A 168 13.61 -3.47 -6.34
CA ALA A 168 14.20 -3.14 -7.63
C ALA A 168 13.82 -1.72 -8.09
N ALA A 169 12.56 -1.32 -7.91
CA ALA A 169 12.09 0.02 -8.22
C ALA A 169 12.76 1.08 -7.32
N TRP A 170 13.01 0.78 -6.04
CA TRP A 170 13.68 1.68 -5.11
C TRP A 170 15.14 1.95 -5.49
N ILE A 171 15.85 0.90 -5.91
CA ILE A 171 17.21 1.02 -6.43
C ILE A 171 17.24 1.95 -7.66
N LEU A 172 16.26 1.80 -8.56
CA LEU A 172 16.15 2.66 -9.75
C LEU A 172 15.82 4.10 -9.38
N TYR A 173 14.91 4.32 -8.44
CA TYR A 173 14.55 5.66 -7.95
C TYR A 173 15.78 6.39 -7.40
N ILE A 174 16.57 5.74 -6.53
CA ILE A 174 17.80 6.34 -5.96
C ILE A 174 18.83 6.61 -7.06
N LYS A 175 19.07 5.66 -7.96
CA LYS A 175 20.03 5.85 -9.08
C LYS A 175 19.60 6.96 -10.03
N GLY A 176 18.30 7.18 -10.19
CA GLY A 176 17.72 8.27 -10.98
C GLY A 176 17.82 9.64 -10.32
N GLY A 177 18.43 9.76 -9.13
CA GLY A 177 18.55 11.01 -8.40
C GLY A 177 17.31 11.36 -7.57
N GLY A 178 16.41 10.41 -7.36
CA GLY A 178 15.29 10.58 -6.44
C GLY A 178 15.77 10.89 -5.03
N ALA A 179 15.30 12.00 -4.46
CA ALA A 179 15.52 12.40 -3.08
C ALA A 179 14.55 11.66 -2.13
#